data_AF-A0A963LUW6-F1
#
_entry.id   AF-A0A963LUW6-F1
#
_cell.length_a   1.000
_cell.length_b   1.000
_cell.length_c   1.000
_cell.angle_alpha   90.00
_cell.angle_beta   90.00
_cell.angle_gamma   90.00
#
_symmetry.space_group_name_H-M   'P 1'
#
loop_
_entity.id
_entity.type
_entity.pdbx_description
1 polymer ?
#
loop_
_entity_poly.entity_id
_entity_poly.type
_entity_poly.pdbx_seq_one_letter_code
_entity_poly.pdbx_strand_id
1 'polypeptide(L)'
;MELNLEVVPAPPRAAASVVMVRDTARGLEVFLIRRHDRSDVLAGAHVFPGGKIDPHDRSHDSRALLASPAQGLAACLNEAGLDPQTAASVYLAAIRETFEESGVLLARGARADHAAQATALVRAGLRFDQAVSRLALWLDPAELLPWSRWITPRLPMVGNKRFDTRFFIATLPPGQTARHDNLEASDSVWLRPRDALQSYWNGTIALAPPQIMTLAHLSHYPTVAQVLAAGRARPPALIEPEPIDAGGDRVVCYPGDERHSRATRVMPGPTRLSYRHRRFEPMGGFDGLFTPTTGI
;
A
#
# COMPACT_ATOMS: atom_id res chain seq x y z
N MET A 1 -11.39 7.15 14.08
CA MET A 1 -11.23 5.70 14.29
C MET A 1 -11.68 5.32 15.69
N GLU A 2 -11.84 4.03 16.01
CA GLU A 2 -12.11 3.54 17.37
C GLU A 2 -10.97 2.64 17.83
N LEU A 3 -10.62 2.76 19.10
CA LEU A 3 -9.56 1.94 19.69
C LEU A 3 -10.04 0.52 19.84
N ASN A 4 -9.18 -0.43 19.47
CA ASN A 4 -9.34 -1.83 19.83
C ASN A 4 -8.42 -2.16 21.01
N LEU A 5 -8.95 -2.89 21.99
CA LEU A 5 -8.25 -3.36 23.19
C LEU A 5 -8.16 -4.89 23.25
N GLU A 6 -8.74 -5.58 22.26
CA GLU A 6 -8.84 -7.02 22.22
C GLU A 6 -7.74 -7.64 21.35
N VAL A 7 -7.24 -8.78 21.82
CA VAL A 7 -6.34 -9.61 21.04
C VAL A 7 -7.12 -10.26 19.89
N VAL A 8 -6.59 -10.15 18.68
CA VAL A 8 -7.10 -10.83 17.49
C VAL A 8 -6.22 -12.07 17.23
N PRO A 9 -6.65 -13.28 17.62
CA PRO A 9 -5.82 -14.48 17.54
C PRO A 9 -5.68 -15.00 16.10
N ALA A 10 -6.60 -14.62 15.21
CA ALA A 10 -6.60 -15.05 13.83
C ALA A 10 -5.27 -14.65 13.13
N PRO A 11 -4.72 -15.52 12.26
CA PRO A 11 -3.54 -15.18 11.49
C PRO A 11 -3.81 -13.99 10.58
N PRO A 12 -2.79 -13.15 10.30
CA PRO A 12 -2.96 -12.04 9.38
C PRO A 12 -3.28 -12.55 7.97
N ARG A 13 -4.26 -11.92 7.31
CA ARG A 13 -4.64 -12.24 5.93
C ARG A 13 -3.64 -11.60 4.96
N ALA A 14 -3.13 -12.37 4.01
CA ALA A 14 -2.24 -11.85 2.98
C ALA A 14 -2.96 -10.83 2.09
N ALA A 15 -2.30 -9.69 1.85
CA ALA A 15 -2.82 -8.57 1.09
C ALA A 15 -1.70 -7.88 0.30
N ALA A 16 -2.09 -7.07 -0.67
CA ALA A 16 -1.20 -6.22 -1.45
C ALA A 16 -1.80 -4.81 -1.58
N SER A 17 -0.93 -3.80 -1.61
CA SER A 17 -1.35 -2.40 -1.81
C SER A 17 -0.33 -1.68 -2.69
N VAL A 18 -0.81 -0.78 -3.55
CA VAL A 18 0.00 -0.13 -4.57
C VAL A 18 -0.05 1.38 -4.40
N VAL A 19 1.10 1.95 -4.06
CA VAL A 19 1.31 3.39 -4.02
C VAL A 19 1.62 3.85 -5.45
N MET A 20 0.58 4.26 -6.17
CA MET A 20 0.76 4.84 -7.49
C MET A 20 1.34 6.25 -7.39
N VAL A 21 2.38 6.51 -8.17
CA VAL A 21 3.12 7.77 -8.18
C VAL A 21 3.19 8.40 -9.57
N ARG A 22 3.32 9.72 -9.63
CA ARG A 22 3.62 10.47 -10.85
C ARG A 22 4.43 11.72 -10.54
N ASP A 23 5.20 12.19 -11.53
CA ASP A 23 5.85 13.50 -11.46
C ASP A 23 4.90 14.59 -11.96
N THR A 24 4.96 15.76 -11.31
CA THR A 24 4.31 16.99 -11.77
C THR A 24 5.30 18.15 -11.69
N ALA A 25 4.92 19.32 -12.23
CA ALA A 25 5.71 20.54 -12.05
C ALA A 25 5.93 20.95 -10.57
N ARG A 26 5.10 20.44 -9.65
CA ARG A 26 5.20 20.70 -8.20
C ARG A 26 5.92 19.59 -7.43
N GLY A 27 6.42 18.56 -8.12
CA GLY A 27 7.07 17.38 -7.57
C GLY A 27 6.21 16.11 -7.63
N LEU A 28 6.69 15.08 -6.93
CA LEU A 28 6.03 13.78 -6.77
C LEU A 28 4.62 13.92 -6.19
N GLU A 29 3.63 13.35 -6.86
CA GLU A 29 2.28 13.12 -6.33
C GLU A 29 2.01 11.63 -6.16
N VAL A 30 1.22 11.29 -5.15
CA VAL A 30 0.71 9.95 -4.87
C VAL A 30 -0.80 9.91 -5.07
N PHE A 31 -1.33 8.79 -5.54
CA PHE A 31 -2.77 8.56 -5.66
C PHE A 31 -3.32 7.99 -4.36
N LEU A 32 -4.38 8.61 -3.84
CA LEU A 32 -5.14 8.15 -2.69
C LEU A 32 -6.61 8.01 -3.08
N ILE A 33 -7.25 6.96 -2.60
CA ILE A 33 -8.71 6.77 -2.69
C ILE A 33 -9.34 6.90 -1.31
N ARG A 34 -10.53 7.50 -1.23
CA ARG A 34 -11.32 7.55 0.01
C ARG A 34 -12.28 6.37 0.03
N ARG A 35 -12.06 5.43 0.96
CA ARG A 35 -12.97 4.30 1.18
C ARG A 35 -14.35 4.81 1.55
N HIS A 36 -15.40 4.15 1.07
CA HIS A 36 -16.77 4.47 1.45
C HIS A 36 -16.94 4.36 2.98
N ASP A 37 -17.77 5.23 3.56
CA ASP A 37 -18.04 5.24 5.01
C ASP A 37 -18.68 3.93 5.54
N ARG A 38 -19.17 3.05 4.66
CA ARG A 38 -19.73 1.73 5.01
C ARG A 38 -18.68 0.61 5.00
N SER A 39 -17.41 0.92 4.77
CA SER A 39 -16.36 -0.09 4.69
C SER A 39 -16.08 -0.71 6.06
N ASP A 40 -16.08 -2.05 6.14
CA ASP A 40 -15.71 -2.80 7.36
C ASP A 40 -14.29 -2.53 7.88
N VAL A 41 -13.43 -1.95 7.03
CA VAL A 41 -12.02 -1.68 7.32
C VAL A 41 -11.75 -0.24 6.94
N LEU A 42 -11.35 0.57 7.93
CA LEU A 42 -10.92 1.96 7.73
C LEU A 42 -11.95 2.83 6.97
N ALA A 43 -13.25 2.72 7.31
CA ALA A 43 -14.32 3.56 6.78
C ALA A 43 -13.94 5.06 6.74
N GLY A 44 -14.16 5.70 5.59
CA GLY A 44 -13.87 7.11 5.36
C GLY A 44 -12.38 7.50 5.28
N ALA A 45 -11.46 6.54 5.49
CA ALA A 45 -10.03 6.79 5.38
C ALA A 45 -9.57 6.87 3.93
N HIS A 46 -8.55 7.69 3.72
CA HIS A 46 -7.77 7.74 2.50
C HIS A 46 -6.71 6.65 2.54
N VAL A 47 -6.69 5.81 1.52
CA VAL A 47 -5.80 4.66 1.40
C VAL A 47 -5.19 4.62 0.01
N PHE A 48 -4.14 3.82 -0.17
CA PHE A 48 -3.68 3.45 -1.49
C PHE A 48 -4.54 2.29 -2.00
N PRO A 49 -4.70 2.12 -3.33
CA PRO A 49 -5.37 0.97 -3.88
C PRO A 49 -4.81 -0.35 -3.33
N GLY A 50 -5.67 -1.30 -3.02
CA GLY A 50 -5.22 -2.58 -2.49
C GLY A 50 -6.24 -3.38 -1.71
N GLY A 51 -5.98 -4.67 -1.64
CA GLY A 51 -6.88 -5.62 -1.01
C GLY A 51 -6.23 -6.96 -0.73
N LYS A 52 -7.08 -7.93 -0.38
CA LYS A 52 -6.64 -9.28 -0.02
C LYS A 52 -6.25 -10.04 -1.28
N ILE A 53 -5.34 -11.00 -1.15
CA ILE A 53 -5.13 -11.98 -2.21
C ILE A 53 -6.37 -12.87 -2.31
N ASP A 54 -7.05 -12.81 -3.44
CA ASP A 54 -8.26 -13.57 -3.76
C ASP A 54 -7.92 -15.04 -4.11
N PRO A 55 -8.81 -16.02 -3.90
CA PRO A 55 -8.58 -17.38 -4.38
C PRO A 55 -8.23 -17.46 -5.88
N HIS A 56 -8.78 -16.58 -6.73
CA HIS A 56 -8.45 -16.56 -8.16
C HIS A 56 -7.01 -16.11 -8.43
N ASP A 57 -6.45 -15.24 -7.59
CA ASP A 57 -5.04 -14.83 -7.69
C ASP A 57 -4.07 -16.01 -7.50
N ARG A 58 -4.54 -17.11 -6.89
CA ARG A 58 -3.77 -18.35 -6.67
C ARG A 58 -3.93 -19.36 -7.79
N SER A 59 -4.87 -19.14 -8.72
CA SER A 59 -5.12 -20.07 -9.82
C SER A 59 -3.91 -20.16 -10.75
N HIS A 60 -3.77 -21.30 -11.42
CA HIS A 60 -2.71 -21.48 -12.41
C HIS A 60 -2.90 -20.52 -13.59
N ASP A 61 -4.13 -20.43 -14.12
CA ASP A 61 -4.47 -19.62 -15.28
C ASP A 61 -4.18 -18.14 -15.06
N SER A 62 -4.58 -17.59 -13.91
CA SER A 62 -4.33 -16.16 -13.64
C SER A 62 -2.85 -15.88 -13.43
N ARG A 63 -2.10 -16.77 -12.76
CA ARG A 63 -0.63 -16.64 -12.62
C ARG A 63 0.11 -16.81 -13.95
N ALA A 64 -0.42 -17.59 -14.88
CA ALA A 64 0.15 -17.77 -16.21
C ALA A 64 0.11 -16.49 -17.06
N LEU A 65 -0.71 -15.49 -16.69
CA LEU A 65 -0.75 -14.17 -17.34
C LEU A 65 0.40 -13.24 -16.90
N LEU A 66 1.14 -13.59 -15.84
CA LEU A 66 2.27 -12.80 -15.38
C LEU A 66 3.46 -12.95 -16.34
N ALA A 67 4.00 -11.82 -16.76
CA ALA A 67 5.09 -11.78 -17.73
C ALA A 67 6.49 -12.06 -17.13
N SER A 68 6.53 -12.44 -15.85
CA SER A 68 7.76 -12.69 -15.06
C SER A 68 7.64 -14.01 -14.30
N PRO A 69 8.73 -14.79 -14.18
CA PRO A 69 8.70 -16.07 -13.48
C PRO A 69 8.55 -15.88 -11.97
N ALA A 70 7.75 -16.75 -11.36
CA ALA A 70 7.45 -16.75 -9.91
C ALA A 70 8.69 -16.70 -9.01
N GLN A 71 9.77 -17.39 -9.40
CA GLN A 71 11.02 -17.42 -8.62
C GLN A 71 11.67 -16.03 -8.51
N GLY A 72 11.67 -15.25 -9.60
CA GLY A 72 12.20 -13.88 -9.59
C GLY A 72 11.35 -12.97 -8.72
N LEU A 73 10.03 -13.14 -8.75
CA LEU A 73 9.09 -12.38 -7.93
C LEU A 73 9.31 -12.60 -6.43
N ALA A 74 9.55 -13.85 -6.01
CA ALA A 74 9.89 -14.18 -4.63
C ALA A 74 11.21 -13.54 -4.18
N ALA A 75 12.23 -13.57 -5.05
CA ALA A 75 13.51 -12.92 -4.77
C ALA A 75 13.34 -11.39 -4.58
N CYS A 76 12.52 -10.74 -5.40
CA CYS A 76 12.24 -9.30 -5.27
C CYS A 76 11.50 -8.93 -3.98
N LEU A 77 10.63 -9.80 -3.45
CA LEU A 77 9.98 -9.57 -2.15
C LEU A 77 10.94 -9.73 -0.97
N ASN A 78 12.05 -10.45 -1.16
CA ASN A 78 13.10 -10.67 -0.16
C ASN A 78 12.56 -11.24 1.17
N GLU A 79 11.72 -12.27 1.07
CA GLU A 79 11.12 -12.94 2.22
C GLU A 79 11.65 -14.36 2.35
N ALA A 80 12.32 -14.64 3.46
CA ALA A 80 12.88 -15.97 3.71
C ALA A 80 11.79 -17.04 3.72
N GLY A 81 11.96 -18.10 2.92
CA GLY A 81 11.04 -19.23 2.84
C GLY A 81 9.72 -18.93 2.12
N LEU A 82 9.58 -17.78 1.47
CA LEU A 82 8.37 -17.49 0.69
C LEU A 82 8.28 -18.40 -0.53
N ASP A 83 7.19 -19.14 -0.62
CA ASP A 83 6.87 -19.95 -1.80
C ASP A 83 6.74 -19.06 -3.06
N PRO A 84 7.42 -19.38 -4.17
CA PRO A 84 7.36 -18.61 -5.41
C PRO A 84 5.93 -18.38 -5.93
N GLN A 85 5.04 -19.37 -5.81
CA GLN A 85 3.67 -19.22 -6.32
C GLN A 85 2.83 -18.27 -5.45
N THR A 86 3.09 -18.26 -4.15
CA THR A 86 2.57 -17.26 -3.23
C THR A 86 3.06 -15.87 -3.61
N ALA A 87 4.35 -15.71 -3.94
CA ALA A 87 4.88 -14.42 -4.42
C ALA A 87 4.16 -13.97 -5.71
N ALA A 88 3.99 -14.85 -6.70
CA ALA A 88 3.23 -14.56 -7.91
C ALA A 88 1.79 -14.10 -7.61
N SER A 89 1.12 -14.75 -6.66
CA SER A 89 -0.24 -14.39 -6.23
C SER A 89 -0.30 -13.00 -5.58
N VAL A 90 0.75 -12.57 -4.85
CA VAL A 90 0.85 -11.21 -4.29
C VAL A 90 0.92 -10.17 -5.42
N TYR A 91 1.80 -10.36 -6.40
CA TYR A 91 1.92 -9.41 -7.52
C TYR A 91 0.63 -9.35 -8.34
N LEU A 92 0.01 -10.50 -8.59
CA LEU A 92 -1.27 -10.54 -9.29
C LEU A 92 -2.36 -9.78 -8.52
N ALA A 93 -2.48 -9.98 -7.20
CA ALA A 93 -3.39 -9.23 -6.36
C ALA A 93 -3.10 -7.71 -6.43
N ALA A 94 -1.83 -7.30 -6.35
CA ALA A 94 -1.44 -5.90 -6.47
C ALA A 94 -1.90 -5.27 -7.80
N ILE A 95 -1.70 -5.99 -8.92
CA ILE A 95 -2.12 -5.53 -10.26
C ILE A 95 -3.63 -5.49 -10.38
N ARG A 96 -4.32 -6.54 -9.92
CA ARG A 96 -5.79 -6.64 -9.95
C ARG A 96 -6.44 -5.53 -9.14
N GLU A 97 -6.04 -5.35 -7.88
CA GLU A 97 -6.59 -4.32 -7.00
C GLU A 97 -6.33 -2.90 -7.54
N THR A 98 -5.15 -2.68 -8.15
CA THR A 98 -4.86 -1.41 -8.84
C THR A 98 -5.85 -1.18 -9.98
N PHE A 99 -6.13 -2.20 -10.79
CA PHE A 99 -7.08 -2.08 -11.88
C PHE A 99 -8.53 -1.90 -11.38
N GLU A 100 -8.97 -2.71 -10.42
CA GLU A 100 -10.33 -2.72 -9.90
C GLU A 100 -10.66 -1.39 -9.21
N GLU A 101 -9.78 -0.89 -8.33
CA GLU A 101 -10.05 0.32 -7.55
C GLU A 101 -9.64 1.61 -8.25
N SER A 102 -8.83 1.57 -9.32
CA SER A 102 -8.34 2.80 -9.98
C SER A 102 -8.46 2.85 -11.51
N GLY A 103 -8.86 1.75 -12.15
CA GLY A 103 -8.92 1.61 -13.62
C GLY A 103 -7.56 1.57 -14.32
N VAL A 104 -6.44 1.57 -13.58
CA VAL A 104 -5.09 1.54 -14.14
C VAL A 104 -4.67 0.09 -14.42
N LEU A 105 -4.29 -0.19 -15.66
CA LEU A 105 -3.86 -1.51 -16.10
C LEU A 105 -2.32 -1.58 -16.20
N LEU A 106 -1.71 -2.37 -15.31
CA LEU A 106 -0.27 -2.66 -15.31
C LEU A 106 0.03 -3.91 -16.15
N ALA A 107 0.21 -3.73 -17.45
CA ALA A 107 0.45 -4.81 -18.41
C ALA A 107 1.39 -4.37 -19.54
N ARG A 108 2.18 -5.31 -20.07
CA ARG A 108 3.17 -5.05 -21.13
C ARG A 108 2.50 -4.49 -22.37
N GLY A 109 2.95 -3.31 -22.81
CA GLY A 109 2.42 -2.64 -23.99
C GLY A 109 0.97 -2.16 -23.85
N ALA A 110 0.38 -2.19 -22.66
CA ALA A 110 -0.95 -1.66 -22.43
C ALA A 110 -0.96 -0.14 -22.63
N ARG A 111 -2.06 0.34 -23.23
CA ARG A 111 -2.33 1.74 -23.54
C ARG A 111 -3.66 2.11 -22.88
N ALA A 112 -4.01 3.40 -22.91
CA ALA A 112 -5.25 3.90 -22.31
C ALA A 112 -6.52 3.22 -22.87
N ASP A 113 -6.54 2.91 -24.16
CA ASP A 113 -7.65 2.20 -24.81
C ASP A 113 -7.74 0.74 -24.34
N HIS A 114 -6.62 0.06 -24.13
CA HIS A 114 -6.61 -1.27 -23.52
C HIS A 114 -7.18 -1.27 -22.10
N ALA A 115 -6.81 -0.29 -21.26
CA ALA A 115 -7.37 -0.15 -19.92
C ALA A 115 -8.90 0.06 -19.98
N ALA A 116 -9.38 0.95 -20.86
CA ALA A 116 -10.82 1.19 -21.04
C ALA A 116 -11.57 -0.06 -21.55
N GLN A 117 -10.99 -0.82 -22.49
CA GLN A 117 -11.57 -2.07 -22.98
C GLN A 117 -11.63 -3.12 -21.88
N ALA A 118 -10.57 -3.28 -21.08
CA ALA A 118 -10.56 -4.19 -19.94
C ALA A 118 -11.66 -3.82 -18.93
N THR A 119 -11.84 -2.51 -18.65
CA THR A 119 -12.92 -2.04 -17.76
C THR A 119 -14.29 -2.39 -18.32
N ALA A 120 -14.50 -2.20 -19.63
CA ALA A 120 -15.77 -2.57 -20.28
C ALA A 120 -16.04 -4.08 -20.20
N LEU A 121 -15.03 -4.92 -20.41
CA LEU A 121 -15.14 -6.38 -20.29
C LEU A 121 -15.48 -6.82 -18.87
N VAL A 122 -14.81 -6.24 -17.86
CA VAL A 122 -15.10 -6.56 -16.45
C VAL A 122 -16.51 -6.10 -16.05
N ARG A 123 -16.95 -4.92 -16.51
CA ARG A 123 -18.33 -4.45 -16.31
C ARG A 123 -19.36 -5.33 -17.02
N ALA A 124 -18.99 -5.98 -18.11
CA ALA A 124 -19.82 -6.97 -18.81
C ALA A 124 -19.84 -8.35 -18.11
N GLY A 125 -19.18 -8.48 -16.95
CA GLY A 125 -19.22 -9.67 -16.11
C GLY A 125 -18.04 -10.63 -16.28
N LEU A 126 -17.03 -10.28 -17.08
CA LEU A 126 -15.79 -11.06 -17.12
C LEU A 126 -14.99 -10.81 -15.83
N ARG A 127 -14.28 -11.84 -15.37
CA ARG A 127 -13.24 -11.64 -14.37
C ARG A 127 -12.07 -10.86 -14.97
N PHE A 128 -11.28 -10.23 -14.11
CA PHE A 128 -10.10 -9.47 -14.51
C PHE A 128 -9.11 -10.29 -15.37
N ASP A 129 -8.76 -11.50 -14.95
CA ASP A 129 -7.85 -12.39 -15.67
C ASP A 129 -8.41 -12.80 -17.05
N GLN A 130 -9.72 -13.03 -17.15
CA GLN A 130 -10.39 -13.31 -18.41
C GLN A 130 -10.38 -12.10 -19.36
N ALA A 131 -10.59 -10.90 -18.83
CA ALA A 131 -10.53 -9.67 -19.61
C ALA A 131 -9.12 -9.44 -20.17
N VAL A 132 -8.08 -9.62 -19.36
CA VAL A 132 -6.67 -9.52 -19.76
C VAL A 132 -6.33 -10.54 -20.85
N SER A 133 -6.73 -11.81 -20.65
CA SER A 133 -6.54 -12.88 -21.61
C SER A 133 -7.25 -12.60 -22.95
N ARG A 134 -8.49 -12.09 -22.90
CA ARG A 134 -9.27 -11.72 -24.08
C ARG A 134 -8.62 -10.62 -24.91
N LEU A 135 -7.90 -9.71 -24.25
CA LEU A 135 -7.13 -8.64 -24.88
C LEU A 135 -5.71 -9.06 -25.31
N ALA A 136 -5.35 -10.34 -25.10
CA ALA A 136 -4.02 -10.89 -25.40
C ALA A 136 -2.88 -10.10 -24.73
N LEU A 137 -3.13 -9.62 -23.51
CA LEU A 137 -2.15 -8.87 -22.72
C LEU A 137 -1.46 -9.74 -21.69
N TRP A 138 -0.25 -9.34 -21.30
CA TRP A 138 0.53 -9.95 -20.23
C TRP A 138 0.68 -8.95 -19.10
N LEU A 139 0.28 -9.34 -17.89
CA LEU A 139 0.43 -8.50 -16.69
C LEU A 139 1.92 -8.35 -16.39
N ASP A 140 2.37 -7.14 -16.04
CA ASP A 140 3.80 -6.87 -15.86
C ASP A 140 4.18 -6.59 -14.40
N PRO A 141 4.60 -7.62 -13.65
CA PRO A 141 5.16 -7.43 -12.31
C PRO A 141 6.36 -6.48 -12.24
N ALA A 142 7.06 -6.24 -13.36
CA ALA A 142 8.21 -5.32 -13.35
C ALA A 142 7.80 -3.85 -13.13
N GLU A 143 6.52 -3.52 -13.34
CA GLU A 143 5.94 -2.20 -13.03
C GLU A 143 5.70 -2.00 -11.51
N LEU A 144 5.80 -3.08 -10.72
CA LEU A 144 5.62 -3.06 -9.28
C LEU A 144 6.96 -3.19 -8.58
N LEU A 145 7.39 -2.12 -7.91
CA LEU A 145 8.58 -2.12 -7.07
C LEU A 145 8.19 -2.44 -5.62
N PRO A 146 8.59 -3.58 -5.03
CA PRO A 146 8.38 -3.87 -3.62
C PRO A 146 8.96 -2.77 -2.72
N TRP A 147 8.18 -2.26 -1.76
CA TRP A 147 8.57 -1.11 -0.94
C TRP A 147 8.70 -1.45 0.55
N SER A 148 7.67 -2.08 1.09
CA SER A 148 7.58 -2.49 2.49
C SER A 148 6.54 -3.60 2.69
N ARG A 149 6.62 -4.30 3.81
CA ARG A 149 5.65 -5.31 4.24
C ARG A 149 5.16 -4.93 5.63
N TRP A 150 3.86 -4.73 5.77
CA TRP A 150 3.22 -4.36 7.03
C TRP A 150 2.41 -5.51 7.58
N ILE A 151 2.72 -5.94 8.81
CA ILE A 151 1.96 -6.97 9.53
C ILE A 151 1.20 -6.32 10.67
N THR A 152 -0.12 -6.48 10.69
CA THR A 152 -0.96 -6.03 11.82
C THR A 152 -0.62 -6.85 13.08
N PRO A 153 -0.31 -6.21 14.23
CA PRO A 153 -0.01 -6.95 15.46
C PRO A 153 -1.21 -7.74 15.97
N ARG A 154 -0.94 -8.66 16.91
CA ARG A 154 -1.99 -9.42 17.61
C ARG A 154 -2.93 -8.54 18.43
N LEU A 155 -2.42 -7.43 18.96
CA LEU A 155 -3.20 -6.40 19.63
C LEU A 155 -3.23 -5.15 18.74
N PRO A 156 -4.07 -5.12 17.68
CA PRO A 156 -4.18 -3.94 16.83
C PRO A 156 -4.79 -2.78 17.61
N MET A 157 -4.25 -1.57 17.43
CA MET A 157 -4.84 -0.38 18.06
C MET A 157 -6.14 0.06 17.41
N VAL A 158 -6.38 -0.32 16.16
CA VAL A 158 -7.60 0.01 15.40
C VAL A 158 -8.04 -1.20 14.58
N GLY A 159 -9.35 -1.43 14.54
CA GLY A 159 -9.95 -2.56 13.82
C GLY A 159 -9.72 -3.92 14.49
N ASN A 160 -10.48 -4.92 14.04
CA ASN A 160 -10.48 -6.29 14.57
C ASN A 160 -10.01 -7.33 13.54
N LYS A 161 -9.46 -6.89 12.40
CA LYS A 161 -8.93 -7.74 11.33
C LYS A 161 -7.42 -7.51 11.23
N ARG A 162 -6.67 -8.58 11.03
CA ARG A 162 -5.21 -8.54 10.85
C ARG A 162 -4.85 -8.81 9.39
N PHE A 163 -3.88 -8.05 8.89
CA PHE A 163 -3.38 -8.18 7.52
C PHE A 163 -1.86 -8.30 7.50
N ASP A 164 -1.36 -9.03 6.50
CA ASP A 164 0.05 -9.11 6.11
C ASP A 164 0.14 -8.53 4.70
N THR A 165 0.37 -7.23 4.64
CA THR A 165 0.21 -6.43 3.43
C THR A 165 1.57 -6.08 2.83
N ARG A 166 1.80 -6.48 1.58
CA ARG A 166 2.98 -6.05 0.81
C ARG A 166 2.63 -4.79 0.03
N PHE A 167 3.38 -3.72 0.27
CA PHE A 167 3.23 -2.44 -0.41
C PHE A 167 4.21 -2.36 -1.57
N PHE A 168 3.72 -1.90 -2.71
CA PHE A 168 4.48 -1.67 -3.92
C PHE A 168 4.43 -0.20 -4.32
N ILE A 169 5.46 0.30 -5.00
CA ILE A 169 5.41 1.54 -5.77
C ILE A 169 5.12 1.17 -7.23
N ALA A 170 4.21 1.91 -7.88
CA ALA A 170 3.98 1.84 -9.32
C ALA A 170 3.96 3.23 -9.93
N THR A 171 4.58 3.43 -11.09
CA THR A 171 4.43 4.70 -11.82
C THR A 171 3.11 4.67 -12.58
N LEU A 172 2.35 5.76 -12.60
CA LEU A 172 1.16 5.86 -13.44
C LEU A 172 1.56 5.67 -14.92
N PRO A 173 1.06 4.62 -15.62
CA PRO A 173 1.43 4.40 -17.01
C PRO A 173 1.04 5.58 -17.91
N PRO A 174 1.91 6.01 -18.84
CA PRO A 174 1.62 7.14 -19.72
C PRO A 174 0.28 6.99 -20.45
N GLY A 175 -0.50 8.08 -20.46
CA GLY A 175 -1.80 8.14 -21.12
C GLY A 175 -2.96 7.52 -20.34
N GLN A 176 -2.70 6.71 -19.31
CA GLN A 176 -3.77 6.22 -18.42
C GLN A 176 -4.16 7.27 -17.38
N THR A 177 -5.40 7.20 -16.89
CA THR A 177 -5.91 8.09 -15.84
C THR A 177 -6.47 7.26 -14.70
N ALA A 178 -5.88 7.38 -13.52
CA ALA A 178 -6.40 6.77 -12.31
C ALA A 178 -7.69 7.45 -11.84
N ARG A 179 -8.73 6.66 -11.56
CA ARG A 179 -10.03 7.12 -11.03
C ARG A 179 -10.61 6.03 -10.13
N HIS A 180 -11.17 6.42 -8.99
CA HIS A 180 -11.86 5.46 -8.11
C HIS A 180 -13.01 4.74 -8.83
N ASP A 181 -13.31 3.53 -8.37
CA ASP A 181 -14.29 2.60 -8.93
C ASP A 181 -15.76 3.03 -8.75
N ASN A 182 -16.05 3.96 -7.84
CA ASN A 182 -17.40 4.34 -7.38
C ASN A 182 -18.19 3.18 -6.73
N LEU A 183 -17.51 2.11 -6.32
CA LEU A 183 -18.11 0.96 -5.63
C LEU A 183 -17.56 0.85 -4.22
N GLU A 184 -16.26 0.64 -4.08
CA GLU A 184 -15.56 0.56 -2.79
C GLU A 184 -15.03 1.93 -2.34
N ALA A 185 -14.68 2.78 -3.30
CA ALA A 185 -14.19 4.13 -3.06
C ALA A 185 -15.16 5.20 -3.57
N SER A 186 -15.28 6.28 -2.79
CA SER A 186 -16.21 7.39 -3.03
C SER A 186 -15.55 8.65 -3.60
N ASP A 187 -14.22 8.72 -3.50
CA ASP A 187 -13.43 9.83 -4.00
C ASP A 187 -11.99 9.38 -4.25
N SER A 188 -11.24 10.14 -5.03
CA SER A 188 -9.82 9.92 -5.26
C SER A 188 -9.08 11.21 -5.52
N VAL A 189 -7.86 11.33 -5.01
CA VAL A 189 -7.05 12.55 -5.10
C VAL A 189 -5.59 12.21 -5.39
N TRP A 190 -4.95 13.07 -6.18
CA TRP A 190 -3.50 13.13 -6.31
C TRP A 190 -2.97 14.23 -5.41
N LEU A 191 -2.08 13.90 -4.48
CA LEU A 191 -1.47 14.86 -3.55
C LEU A 191 0.03 14.62 -3.47
N ARG A 192 0.81 15.68 -3.26
CA ARG A 192 2.20 15.49 -2.84
C ARG A 192 2.22 14.82 -1.46
N PRO A 193 3.18 13.93 -1.13
CA PRO A 193 3.16 13.21 0.14
C PRO A 193 3.05 14.13 1.37
N ARG A 194 3.78 15.25 1.37
CA ARG A 194 3.71 16.25 2.46
C ARG A 194 2.36 16.97 2.51
N ASP A 195 1.73 17.27 1.38
CA ASP A 195 0.41 17.91 1.33
C ASP A 195 -0.69 16.98 1.84
N ALA A 196 -0.59 15.67 1.55
CA ALA A 196 -1.48 14.66 2.10
C ALA A 196 -1.34 14.57 3.63
N LEU A 197 -0.11 14.58 4.15
CA LEU A 197 0.14 14.62 5.59
C LEU A 197 -0.35 15.92 6.23
N GLN A 198 -0.21 17.07 5.56
CA GLN A 198 -0.74 18.35 6.05
C GLN A 198 -2.27 18.34 6.09
N SER A 199 -2.91 17.84 5.03
CA SER A 199 -4.36 17.67 4.96
C SER A 199 -4.86 16.72 6.04
N TYR A 200 -4.10 15.66 6.32
CA TYR A 200 -4.34 14.79 7.46
C TYR A 200 -4.23 15.59 8.74
N TRP A 201 -3.12 16.26 9.01
CA TRP A 201 -2.87 17.05 10.22
C TRP A 201 -3.99 18.05 10.50
N ASN A 202 -4.48 18.72 9.46
CA ASN A 202 -5.59 19.69 9.54
C ASN A 202 -6.98 19.04 9.71
N GLY A 203 -7.08 17.70 9.66
CA GLY A 203 -8.33 16.96 9.82
C GLY A 203 -9.19 16.89 8.55
N THR A 204 -8.67 17.32 7.40
CA THR A 204 -9.39 17.32 6.11
C THR A 204 -9.49 15.91 5.52
N ILE A 205 -8.46 15.07 5.73
CA ILE A 205 -8.48 13.66 5.34
C ILE A 205 -8.16 12.78 6.54
N ALA A 206 -8.59 11.52 6.50
CA ALA A 206 -8.24 10.52 7.50
C ALA A 206 -7.20 9.54 6.93
N LEU A 207 -6.15 9.25 7.68
CA LEU A 207 -5.12 8.27 7.31
C LEU A 207 -4.92 7.27 8.45
N ALA A 208 -4.59 6.04 8.09
CA ALA A 208 -4.14 5.01 9.02
C ALA A 208 -2.60 4.95 9.06
N PRO A 209 -2.00 4.32 10.08
CA PRO A 209 -0.55 4.35 10.28
C PRO A 209 0.31 3.91 9.08
N PRO A 210 -0.03 2.85 8.32
CA PRO A 210 0.73 2.47 7.13
C PRO A 210 0.80 3.60 6.09
N GLN A 211 -0.29 4.33 5.88
CA GLN A 211 -0.37 5.47 4.97
C GLN A 211 0.44 6.64 5.50
N ILE A 212 0.29 6.99 6.79
CA ILE A 212 1.04 8.10 7.41
C ILE A 212 2.55 7.88 7.24
N MET A 213 3.04 6.70 7.63
CA MET A 213 4.47 6.39 7.60
C MET A 213 5.01 6.24 6.17
N THR A 214 4.20 5.68 5.25
CA THR A 214 4.58 5.60 3.83
C THR A 214 4.67 6.98 3.19
N LEU A 215 3.71 7.87 3.44
CA LEU A 215 3.73 9.25 2.95
C LEU A 215 4.89 10.04 3.56
N ALA A 216 5.18 9.83 4.85
CA ALA A 216 6.31 10.46 5.52
C ALA A 216 7.63 10.03 4.86
N HIS A 217 7.80 8.73 4.61
CA HIS A 217 8.96 8.22 3.88
C HIS A 217 9.04 8.81 2.46
N LEU A 218 7.94 8.81 1.70
CA LEU A 218 7.94 9.34 0.33
C LEU A 218 8.18 10.85 0.26
N SER A 219 7.89 11.60 1.32
CA SER A 219 8.13 13.05 1.37
C SER A 219 9.62 13.45 1.29
N HIS A 220 10.54 12.48 1.50
CA HIS A 220 11.98 12.68 1.33
C HIS A 220 12.43 12.67 -0.14
N TYR A 221 11.58 12.23 -1.08
CA TYR A 221 11.92 12.10 -2.50
C TYR A 221 11.14 13.12 -3.34
N PRO A 222 11.81 14.03 -4.07
CA PRO A 222 11.13 15.02 -4.91
C PRO A 222 10.54 14.46 -6.20
N THR A 223 11.04 13.34 -6.70
CA THR A 223 10.65 12.77 -8.01
C THR A 223 10.43 11.27 -7.97
N VAL A 224 9.65 10.75 -8.92
CA VAL A 224 9.43 9.31 -9.12
C VAL A 224 10.76 8.59 -9.31
N ALA A 225 11.67 9.14 -10.11
CA ALA A 225 12.97 8.53 -10.37
C ALA A 225 13.77 8.29 -9.08
N GLN A 226 13.74 9.23 -8.12
CA GLN A 226 14.42 9.06 -6.84
C GLN A 226 13.75 8.02 -5.95
N VAL A 227 12.41 7.96 -5.92
CA VAL A 227 11.69 6.88 -5.21
C VAL A 227 12.07 5.51 -5.77
N LEU A 228 12.08 5.36 -7.10
CA LEU A 228 12.41 4.09 -7.75
C LEU A 228 13.88 3.70 -7.51
N ALA A 229 14.81 4.67 -7.57
CA ALA A 229 16.21 4.42 -7.26
C ALA A 229 16.40 3.96 -5.81
N ALA A 230 15.76 4.65 -4.85
CA ALA A 230 15.84 4.31 -3.45
C ALA A 230 15.25 2.92 -3.15
N GLY A 231 14.09 2.58 -3.74
CA GLY A 231 13.46 1.28 -3.54
C GLY A 231 14.24 0.13 -4.19
N ARG A 232 14.99 0.37 -5.28
CA ARG A 232 15.88 -0.64 -5.88
C ARG A 232 17.19 -0.84 -5.12
N ALA A 233 17.62 0.16 -4.36
CA ALA A 233 18.88 0.11 -3.60
C ALA A 233 18.77 -0.66 -2.28
N ARG A 234 17.57 -1.06 -1.85
CA ARG A 234 17.34 -1.75 -0.58
C ARG A 234 16.25 -2.82 -0.71
N PRO A 235 16.27 -3.86 0.14
CA PRO A 235 15.13 -4.76 0.24
C PRO A 235 13.90 -4.06 0.86
N PRO A 236 12.68 -4.58 0.62
CA PRO A 236 11.48 -4.13 1.31
C PRO A 236 11.59 -4.28 2.83
N ALA A 237 11.25 -3.23 3.56
CA ALA A 237 11.29 -3.26 5.02
C ALA A 237 10.09 -4.03 5.59
N LEU A 238 10.34 -4.99 6.50
CA LEU A 238 9.28 -5.59 7.32
C LEU A 238 8.98 -4.70 8.53
N ILE A 239 7.71 -4.30 8.65
CA ILE A 239 7.18 -3.43 9.69
C ILE A 239 6.03 -4.17 10.39
N GLU A 240 6.25 -4.56 11.64
CA GLU A 240 5.23 -5.13 12.52
C GLU A 240 5.09 -4.20 13.72
N PRO A 241 4.11 -3.27 13.74
CA PRO A 241 4.02 -2.30 14.82
C PRO A 241 3.63 -2.95 16.15
N GLU A 242 4.14 -2.44 17.27
CA GLU A 242 3.83 -2.95 18.60
C GLU A 242 3.10 -1.87 19.43
N PRO A 243 1.95 -2.18 20.05
CA PRO A 243 1.31 -1.25 20.96
C PRO A 243 2.10 -1.18 22.27
N ILE A 244 2.30 0.02 22.79
CA ILE A 244 2.89 0.27 24.10
C ILE A 244 1.96 1.16 24.92
N ASP A 245 1.88 0.87 26.22
CA ASP A 245 1.29 1.78 27.20
C ASP A 245 2.37 2.78 27.63
N ALA A 246 2.11 4.08 27.43
CA ALA A 246 3.00 5.16 27.78
C ALA A 246 2.28 6.13 28.73
N GLY A 247 2.04 5.69 29.97
CA GLY A 247 1.45 6.53 31.02
C GLY A 247 -0.02 6.88 30.76
N GLY A 248 -0.80 5.93 30.24
CA GLY A 248 -2.21 6.11 29.90
C GLY A 248 -2.45 6.56 28.45
N ASP A 249 -1.42 7.05 27.76
CA ASP A 249 -1.47 7.27 26.31
C ASP A 249 -1.28 5.95 25.55
N ARG A 250 -2.18 5.70 24.60
CA ARG A 250 -2.11 4.56 23.70
C ARG A 250 -1.16 4.91 22.56
N VAL A 251 0.00 4.25 22.52
CA VAL A 251 1.05 4.53 21.53
C VAL A 251 1.33 3.26 20.73
N VAL A 252 1.63 3.40 19.45
CA VAL A 252 2.27 2.36 18.65
C VAL A 252 3.74 2.72 18.45
N CYS A 253 4.63 1.76 18.65
CA CYS A 253 6.02 1.86 18.26
C CYS A 253 6.34 1.00 17.03
N TYR A 254 7.43 1.33 16.35
CA TYR A 254 7.91 0.68 15.13
C TYR A 254 9.33 0.15 15.31
N PRO A 255 9.82 -0.74 14.43
CA PRO A 255 11.21 -1.20 14.47
C PRO A 255 12.21 -0.04 14.56
N GLY A 256 13.16 -0.14 15.47
CA GLY A 256 14.10 0.93 15.81
C GLY A 256 13.77 1.69 17.09
N ASP A 257 12.58 1.52 17.64
CA ASP A 257 12.23 2.07 18.95
C ASP A 257 12.83 1.23 20.09
N GLU A 258 13.25 1.87 21.19
CA GLU A 258 13.80 1.20 22.37
C GLU A 258 12.83 0.19 23.01
N ARG A 259 11.51 0.39 22.83
CA ARG A 259 10.47 -0.49 23.37
C ARG A 259 9.93 -1.51 22.35
N HIS A 260 10.44 -1.48 21.13
CA HIS A 260 10.04 -2.41 20.08
C HIS A 260 10.96 -3.63 20.09
N SER A 261 10.40 -4.84 19.90
CA SER A 261 11.18 -6.10 19.91
C SER A 261 12.32 -6.12 18.90
N ARG A 262 12.16 -5.44 17.77
CA ARG A 262 13.19 -5.20 16.75
C ARG A 262 13.90 -3.86 16.96
N ALA A 263 15.16 -3.92 17.42
CA ALA A 263 15.99 -2.75 17.70
C ALA A 263 16.51 -2.02 16.44
N THR A 264 16.57 -2.69 15.28
CA THR A 264 17.02 -2.06 14.03
C THR A 264 15.91 -1.23 13.42
N ARG A 265 16.18 0.04 13.16
CA ARG A 265 15.26 0.92 12.43
C ARG A 265 15.25 0.58 10.96
N VAL A 266 14.06 0.55 10.36
CA VAL A 266 13.86 0.06 8.97
C VAL A 266 13.15 1.05 8.06
N MET A 267 12.71 2.19 8.59
CA MET A 267 12.08 3.26 7.84
C MET A 267 12.37 4.63 8.48
N PRO A 268 12.44 5.69 7.66
CA PRO A 268 12.53 7.06 8.17
C PRO A 268 11.20 7.52 8.81
N GLY A 269 11.21 8.71 9.41
CA GLY A 269 10.07 9.23 10.16
C GLY A 269 9.98 8.65 11.58
N PRO A 270 8.99 9.03 12.39
CA PRO A 270 9.00 8.78 13.83
C PRO A 270 8.95 7.29 14.18
N THR A 271 9.60 6.88 15.27
CA THR A 271 9.52 5.50 15.78
C THR A 271 8.28 5.24 16.63
N ARG A 272 7.46 6.28 16.89
CA ARG A 272 6.22 6.22 17.66
C ARG A 272 5.13 7.10 17.07
N LEU A 273 3.89 6.63 17.07
CA LEU A 273 2.70 7.46 16.92
C LEU A 273 1.80 7.29 18.15
N SER A 274 1.33 8.40 18.72
CA SER A 274 0.31 8.39 19.77
C SER A 274 -1.08 8.40 19.15
N TYR A 275 -1.99 7.64 19.74
CA TYR A 275 -3.40 7.71 19.38
C TYR A 275 -4.11 8.77 20.23
N ARG A 276 -4.44 9.91 19.63
CA ARG A 276 -5.10 11.06 20.26
C ARG A 276 -6.21 11.55 19.34
N HIS A 277 -7.27 12.13 19.88
CA HIS A 277 -8.37 12.71 19.07
C HIS A 277 -8.94 11.76 17.99
N ARG A 278 -8.98 10.45 18.28
CA ARG A 278 -9.42 9.39 17.36
C ARG A 278 -8.57 9.20 16.09
N ARG A 279 -7.29 9.60 16.15
CA ARG A 279 -6.30 9.59 15.06
C ARG A 279 -4.88 9.32 15.59
N PHE A 280 -3.91 9.12 14.71
CA PHE A 280 -2.51 8.86 15.06
C PHE A 280 -1.65 10.10 14.78
N GLU A 281 -0.85 10.51 15.75
CA GLU A 281 -0.03 11.73 15.70
C GLU A 281 1.40 11.43 16.15
N PRO A 282 2.44 11.99 15.52
CA PRO A 282 3.80 11.90 16.04
C PRO A 282 3.90 12.58 17.40
N MET A 283 4.70 11.99 18.29
CA MET A 283 4.93 12.52 19.65
C MET A 283 5.44 13.97 19.64
N GLY A 284 6.27 14.34 18.65
CA GLY A 284 6.85 15.68 18.51
C GLY A 284 6.04 16.66 17.65
N GLY A 285 4.78 16.36 17.36
CA GLY A 285 3.94 17.16 16.46
C GLY A 285 4.22 16.90 14.97
N PHE A 286 3.64 17.72 14.10
CA PHE A 286 3.64 17.51 12.63
C PHE A 286 5.04 17.31 12.05
N ASP A 287 6.00 18.17 12.43
CA ASP A 287 7.37 18.11 11.90
C ASP A 287 8.11 16.83 12.30
N GLY A 288 7.65 16.15 13.35
CA GLY A 288 8.16 14.83 13.76
C GLY A 288 8.01 13.76 12.68
N LEU A 289 7.12 13.93 11.69
CA LEU A 289 6.99 13.06 10.51
C LEU A 289 8.23 13.08 9.62
N PHE A 290 8.98 14.19 9.61
CA PHE A 290 10.05 14.45 8.64
C PHE A 290 11.45 14.39 9.25
N THR A 291 11.55 13.99 10.52
CA THR A 291 12.83 13.93 11.24
C THR A 291 13.85 13.10 10.45
N PRO A 292 14.99 13.70 10.05
CA PRO A 292 16.04 12.99 9.33
C PRO A 292 16.49 11.77 10.09
N THR A 293 16.81 10.71 9.36
CA THR A 293 17.23 9.46 9.96
C THR A 293 18.64 9.13 9.50
N THR A 294 19.59 9.17 10.42
CA THR A 294 20.96 8.72 10.15
C THR A 294 20.99 7.20 10.10
N GLY A 295 21.46 6.62 8.98
CA GLY A 295 21.83 5.21 8.89
C GLY A 295 20.74 4.21 8.47
N ILE A 296 19.75 4.63 7.65
CA ILE A 296 18.75 3.74 7.01
C ILE A 296 18.90 3.82 5.50
#